data_AF-A0A7S3GNR6-F1
#
_entry.id   AF-A0A7S3GNR6-F1
#
_cell.length_a   1.000
_cell.length_b   1.000
_cell.length_c   1.000
_cell.angle_alpha   90.00
_cell.angle_beta   90.00
_cell.angle_gamma   90.00
#
_symmetry.space_group_name_H-M   'P 1'
#
loop_
_entity.id
_entity.type
_entity.pdbx_description
1 polymer ?
#
loop_
_entity_poly.entity_id
_entity_poly.type
_entity_poly.pdbx_seq_one_letter_code
_entity_poly.pdbx_strand_id
1 'polypeptide(L)'
;YDCPRDSAEGCLRYEFPVERGDLALLFTDGFSDNLFDEEVVHIVEGLLNEDGDIVDPDVVAKELATRAYVRSRDSMSQTPWSESARKHGQVRFGGKIDDIT
;
A
#
# COMPACT_ATOMS: atom_id res chain seq x y z
N TYR A 1 17.99 -23.20 -18.27
CA TYR A 1 16.77 -22.56 -17.78
C TYR A 1 16.85 -21.10 -18.17
N ASP A 2 16.18 -20.74 -19.25
CA ASP A 2 16.14 -19.36 -19.75
C ASP A 2 14.93 -18.70 -19.07
N CYS A 3 15.18 -17.81 -18.11
CA CYS A 3 14.10 -17.03 -17.49
C CYS A 3 13.66 -16.00 -18.52
N PRO A 4 12.39 -15.98 -18.97
CA PRO A 4 11.92 -14.95 -19.90
C PRO A 4 12.26 -13.59 -19.32
N ARG A 5 12.98 -12.75 -20.07
CA ARG A 5 13.27 -11.39 -19.63
C ARG A 5 11.96 -10.64 -19.47
N ASP A 6 11.61 -10.25 -18.25
CA ASP A 6 10.58 -9.26 -18.01
C ASP A 6 10.97 -7.99 -18.78
N SER A 7 10.11 -7.61 -19.73
CA SER A 7 10.27 -6.40 -20.54
C SER A 7 9.07 -5.51 -20.33
N ALA A 8 9.24 -4.21 -20.50
CA ALA A 8 8.15 -3.23 -20.38
C ALA A 8 7.00 -3.48 -21.37
N GLU A 9 7.23 -4.27 -22.42
CA GLU A 9 6.22 -4.66 -23.42
C GLU A 9 5.15 -5.61 -22.83
N GLY A 10 5.49 -6.37 -21.78
CA GLY A 10 4.55 -7.26 -21.09
C GLY A 10 3.74 -6.60 -19.97
N CYS A 11 3.94 -5.30 -19.72
CA CYS A 11 3.25 -4.59 -18.65
C CYS A 11 1.80 -4.25 -19.02
N LEU A 12 0.89 -4.35 -18.05
CA LEU A 12 -0.48 -3.84 -18.19
C LEU A 12 -0.44 -2.30 -18.23
N ARG A 13 -1.18 -1.71 -19.16
CA ARG A 13 -1.27 -0.26 -19.33
C ARG A 13 -2.67 0.23 -19.00
N TYR A 14 -2.72 1.32 -18.26
CA TYR A 14 -3.96 1.97 -17.85
C TYR A 14 -3.83 3.48 -18.04
N GLU A 15 -4.94 4.12 -18.39
CA GLU A 15 -5.06 5.58 -18.51
C GLU A 15 -6.27 6.02 -17.70
N PHE A 16 -6.11 7.07 -16.90
CA PHE A 16 -7.17 7.63 -16.07
C PHE A 16 -7.13 9.17 -16.13
N PRO A 17 -8.28 9.84 -16.30
CA PRO A 17 -8.34 11.29 -16.17
C PRO A 17 -8.09 11.70 -14.72
N VAL A 18 -7.35 12.79 -14.51
CA VAL A 18 -7.03 13.34 -13.19
C VAL A 18 -7.40 14.82 -13.12
N GLU A 19 -7.77 15.28 -11.93
CA GLU A 19 -8.14 16.65 -11.62
C GLU A 19 -7.33 17.21 -10.44
N ARG A 20 -7.39 18.53 -10.24
CA ARG A 20 -6.71 19.15 -9.10
C ARG A 20 -7.34 18.66 -7.79
N GLY A 21 -6.49 18.18 -6.89
CA GLY A 21 -6.91 17.62 -5.60
C GLY A 21 -6.80 16.10 -5.56
N ASP A 22 -6.63 15.44 -6.71
CA ASP A 22 -6.41 13.99 -6.75
C ASP A 22 -5.04 13.62 -6.16
N LEU A 23 -5.04 12.57 -5.34
CA LEU A 23 -3.82 11.92 -4.83
C LEU A 23 -3.61 10.60 -5.55
N ALA A 24 -2.56 10.52 -6.37
CA ALA A 24 -2.11 9.27 -6.98
C ALA A 24 -1.08 8.58 -6.08
N LEU A 25 -1.41 7.38 -5.59
CA LEU A 25 -0.51 6.52 -4.83
C LEU A 25 0.03 5.40 -5.72
N LEU A 26 1.37 5.27 -5.77
CA LEU A 26 2.05 4.15 -6.41
C LEU A 26 2.89 3.46 -5.34
N PHE A 27 2.72 2.14 -5.21
CA PHE A 27 3.35 1.36 -4.15
C PHE A 27 3.61 -0.09 -4.55
N THR A 28 4.45 -0.79 -3.79
CA THR A 28 4.70 -2.24 -3.93
C THR A 28 3.71 -3.08 -3.13
N ASP A 29 3.68 -4.39 -3.37
CA ASP A 29 2.81 -5.32 -2.62
C ASP A 29 3.11 -5.32 -1.12
N GLY A 30 4.37 -5.11 -0.72
CA GLY A 30 4.76 -4.95 0.69
C GLY A 30 3.98 -3.87 1.44
N PHE A 31 3.51 -2.83 0.75
CA PHE A 31 2.59 -1.83 1.32
C PHE A 31 1.17 -2.40 1.48
N SER A 32 0.55 -2.82 0.36
CA SER A 32 -0.85 -3.27 0.32
C SER A 32 -1.10 -4.59 1.06
N ASP A 33 -0.06 -5.38 1.32
CA ASP A 33 -0.17 -6.59 2.14
C ASP A 33 -0.39 -6.27 3.62
N ASN A 34 -0.07 -5.05 4.06
CA ASN A 34 -0.02 -4.65 5.47
C ASN A 34 -1.00 -3.55 5.88
N LEU A 35 -1.61 -2.83 4.92
CA LEU A 35 -2.65 -1.82 5.18
C LEU A 35 -3.87 -2.04 4.31
N PHE A 36 -5.06 -1.93 4.90
CA PHE A 36 -6.32 -1.87 4.16
C PHE A 36 -6.53 -0.50 3.52
N ASP A 37 -7.26 -0.44 2.41
CA ASP A 37 -7.60 0.79 1.71
C ASP A 37 -8.27 1.82 2.64
N GLU A 38 -9.13 1.36 3.55
CA GLU A 38 -9.78 2.23 4.54
C GLU A 38 -8.78 2.81 5.55
N GLU A 39 -7.74 2.06 5.93
CA GLU A 39 -6.66 2.56 6.79
C GLU A 39 -5.85 3.63 6.04
N VAL A 40 -5.56 3.42 4.75
CA VAL A 40 -4.84 4.37 3.91
C VAL A 40 -5.61 5.69 3.82
N VAL A 41 -6.91 5.64 3.51
CA VAL A 41 -7.77 6.84 3.45
C VAL A 41 -7.76 7.57 4.79
N HIS A 42 -7.96 6.85 5.90
CA HIS A 42 -7.98 7.46 7.23
C HIS A 42 -6.65 8.14 7.61
N ILE A 43 -5.52 7.55 7.24
CA ILE A 43 -4.20 8.14 7.46
C ILE A 43 -4.04 9.42 6.64
N VAL A 44 -4.44 9.40 5.36
CA VAL A 44 -4.35 10.56 4.46
C VAL A 44 -5.24 11.70 4.96
N GLU A 45 -6.49 11.41 5.33
CA GLU A 45 -7.42 12.40 5.89
C GLU A 45 -6.86 13.11 7.13
N GLY A 46 -6.13 12.37 7.98
CA GLY A 46 -5.48 12.93 9.17
C GLY A 46 -4.29 13.86 8.88
N LEU A 47 -3.83 13.93 7.62
CA LEU A 47 -2.71 14.76 7.18
C LEU A 47 -3.13 15.93 6.30
N LEU A 48 -4.43 16.06 6.00
CA LEU A 48 -4.97 17.20 5.26
C LEU A 48 -4.91 18.47 6.11
N ASN A 49 -4.73 19.62 5.46
CA ASN A 49 -4.86 20.91 6.12
C ASN A 49 -6.34 21.30 6.31
N GLU A 50 -6.60 22.49 6.89
CA GLU A 50 -7.95 23.00 7.12
C GLU A 50 -8.76 23.19 5.83
N ASP A 51 -8.09 23.41 4.70
CA ASP A 51 -8.70 23.56 3.38
C ASP A 51 -8.99 22.21 2.69
N GLY A 52 -8.58 21.08 3.31
CA GLY A 52 -8.73 19.75 2.75
C GLY A 52 -7.65 19.35 1.74
N ASP A 53 -6.57 20.15 1.64
CA ASP A 53 -5.45 19.91 0.73
C ASP A 53 -4.30 19.19 1.45
N ILE A 54 -3.56 18.37 0.69
CA ILE A 54 -2.30 17.78 1.14
C ILE A 54 -1.22 18.85 1.14
N VAL A 55 -0.60 19.07 2.30
CA VAL A 55 0.48 20.05 2.45
C VAL A 55 1.76 19.58 1.78
N ASP A 56 2.10 18.30 1.95
CA ASP A 56 3.34 17.71 1.45
C ASP A 56 3.17 16.20 1.15
N PRO A 57 3.21 15.78 -0.12
CA PRO A 57 3.13 14.37 -0.51
C PRO A 57 4.22 13.48 0.10
N ASP A 58 5.42 14.03 0.37
CA ASP A 58 6.53 13.25 0.96
C ASP A 58 6.20 12.86 2.41
N VAL A 59 5.50 13.74 3.14
CA VAL A 59 5.02 13.45 4.49
C VAL A 59 3.95 12.36 4.46
N VAL A 60 3.02 12.43 3.51
CA VAL A 60 1.98 11.40 3.33
C VAL A 60 2.61 10.04 3.00
N ALA A 61 3.51 10.00 2.01
CA ALA A 61 4.19 8.77 1.61
C ALA A 61 4.97 8.16 2.78
N LYS A 62 5.70 8.98 3.55
CA LYS A 62 6.48 8.52 4.70
C LYS A 62 5.60 7.99 5.83
N GLU A 63 4.49 8.66 6.15
CA GLU A 63 3.57 8.19 7.19
C GLU A 63 2.91 6.87 6.77
N LEU A 64 2.43 6.77 5.52
CA LEU A 64 1.85 5.55 4.96
C LEU A 64 2.85 4.38 5.01
N ALA A 65 4.08 4.59 4.53
CA ALA A 65 5.14 3.59 4.58
C ALA A 65 5.50 3.19 6.03
N THR A 66 5.52 4.15 6.95
CA THR A 66 5.79 3.89 8.38
C THR A 66 4.69 3.04 9.00
N ARG A 67 3.41 3.32 8.70
CA ARG A 67 2.27 2.53 9.19
C ARG A 67 2.30 1.11 8.64
N ALA A 68 2.55 0.94 7.34
CA ALA A 68 2.73 -0.37 6.73
C ALA A 68 3.89 -1.13 7.38
N TYR A 69 5.02 -0.46 7.64
CA TYR A 69 6.18 -1.07 8.30
C TYR A 69 5.85 -1.55 9.71
N VAL A 70 5.19 -0.74 10.54
CA VAL A 70 4.78 -1.14 11.89
C VAL A 70 3.86 -2.35 11.83
N ARG A 71 2.89 -2.35 10.92
CA ARG A 71 1.92 -3.44 10.72
C ARG A 71 2.59 -4.72 10.23
N SER A 72 3.59 -4.60 9.36
CA SER A 72 4.40 -5.73 8.85
C SER A 72 5.14 -6.48 9.95
N ARG A 73 5.53 -5.78 11.02
CA ARG A 73 6.32 -6.32 12.14
C ARG A 73 5.47 -6.81 13.30
N ASP A 74 4.20 -6.43 13.35
CA ASP A 74 3.29 -6.87 14.40
C ASP A 74 2.75 -8.28 14.08
N SER A 75 3.16 -9.25 14.91
CA SER A 75 2.78 -10.67 14.77
C SER A 75 1.31 -10.96 15.09
N MET A 76 0.60 -10.00 15.70
CA MET A 76 -0.81 -10.13 16.09
C MET A 76 -1.73 -9.29 15.19
N SER A 77 -1.15 -8.49 14.30
CA SER A 77 -1.87 -7.57 13.44
C SER A 77 -2.67 -8.33 12.37
N GLN A 78 -3.93 -7.95 12.18
CA GLN A 78 -4.77 -8.49 11.11
C GLN A 78 -4.56 -7.63 9.87
N THR A 79 -4.05 -8.22 8.79
CA THR A 79 -3.61 -7.52 7.59
C THR A 79 -4.27 -8.09 6.34
N PRO A 80 -4.33 -7.34 5.22
CA PRO A 80 -4.81 -7.88 3.95
C PRO A 80 -4.15 -9.21 3.56
N TRP A 81 -2.83 -9.34 3.79
CA TRP A 81 -2.09 -10.56 3.52
C TRP A 81 -2.57 -11.75 4.36
N SER A 82 -2.67 -11.59 5.69
CA SER A 82 -3.09 -12.67 6.59
C SER A 82 -4.56 -13.06 6.34
N GLU A 83 -5.41 -12.09 6.01
CA GLU A 83 -6.79 -12.35 5.60
C GLU A 83 -6.89 -13.09 4.27
N SER A 84 -6.12 -12.68 3.26
CA SER A 84 -6.05 -13.34 1.96
C SER A 84 -5.56 -14.77 2.08
N ALA A 85 -4.53 -15.01 2.90
CA ALA A 85 -4.05 -16.34 3.22
C ALA A 85 -5.17 -17.22 3.82
N ARG A 86 -5.92 -16.68 4.79
CA ARG A 86 -7.05 -17.38 5.42
C ARG A 86 -8.13 -17.75 4.41
N LYS A 87 -8.48 -16.84 3.49
CA LYS A 87 -9.45 -17.09 2.41
C LYS A 87 -9.02 -18.22 1.48
N HIS A 88 -7.71 -18.41 1.28
CA HIS A 88 -7.14 -19.48 0.47
C HIS A 88 -6.75 -20.73 1.29
N GLY A 89 -7.28 -20.88 2.52
CA GLY A 89 -7.07 -22.06 3.35
C GLY A 89 -5.67 -22.14 4.00
N GLN A 90 -4.90 -21.06 3.97
CA GLN A 90 -3.61 -20.97 4.65
C GLN A 90 -3.76 -20.21 5.97
N VAL A 91 -3.05 -20.67 7.00
CA VAL A 91 -2.99 -19.96 8.28
C VAL A 91 -1.71 -19.13 8.32
N ARG A 92 -1.87 -17.81 8.26
CA ARG A 92 -0.82 -16.81 8.43
C ARG A 92 -1.26 -15.84 9.52
N PHE A 93 -0.32 -15.44 10.37
CA PHE A 93 -0.56 -14.52 11.49
C PHE A 93 0.30 -13.28 11.33
N GLY A 94 -0.22 -12.15 11.77
CA GLY A 94 0.50 -10.89 11.74
C GLY A 94 0.64 -10.29 10.34
N GLY A 95 1.50 -9.27 10.26
CA GLY A 95 1.92 -8.67 9.01
C GLY A 95 2.91 -9.51 8.19
N LYS A 96 3.08 -9.13 6.93
CA LYS A 96 4.06 -9.69 6.01
C LYS A 96 5.29 -8.78 5.99
N ILE A 97 6.42 -9.26 6.49
CA ILE A 97 7.70 -8.52 6.42
C ILE A 97 8.19 -8.54 4.96
N ASP A 98 8.22 -7.39 4.32
CA ASP A 98 8.61 -7.20 2.93
C ASP A 98 9.20 -5.80 2.70
N ASP A 99 9.77 -5.55 1.51
CA ASP A 99 10.18 -4.22 1.09
C ASP A 99 8.96 -3.33 0.79
N ILE A 100 8.91 -2.16 1.41
CA ILE A 100 7.81 -1.20 1.30
C ILE A 100 8.30 0.02 0.53
N THR A 101 7.66 0.31 -0.61
CA THR A 101 7.89 1.50 -1.44
C THR A 101 6.60 2.26 -1.61
#